data_AF-A0A7R9L3T6-F1
#
_entry.id   AF-A0A7R9L3T6-F1
#
_cell.length_a   1.000
_cell.length_b   1.000
_cell.length_c   1.000
_cell.angle_alpha   90.00
_cell.angle_beta   90.00
_cell.angle_gamma   90.00
#
_symmetry.space_group_name_H-M   'P 1'
#
loop_
_entity.id
_entity.type
_entity.pdbx_description
1 polymer ?
#
loop_
_entity_poly.entity_id
_entity_poly.type
_entity_poly.pdbx_seq_one_letter_code
_entity_poly.pdbx_strand_id
1 'polypeptide(L)'
;ILLASLTGVDCSAANCLMFNFSRVVESYKLMVKHVRDGDLESARRQQNVITDEGQRHRSAANRLLSAKNQFNQDVKHLARLTQGKQKLLKFRGAMAPVLTPYDSKGEVNVSQIPAYVKYLVANKVDGVYICGTNGEGYNLTLDERFAVIKAWHQEIHSQKAGLLSVANVSSYCLKEAVDLSKRVEALGVDSIAVLPPNYYRPNSIADWVNFIKAIGTAAPNTPLLYYHIPSMAGELNVDLVQAIGEGLKQVPQLAAIKFTDGNVVRLSGLQQYASDLKVFLGFDQTLLTVMTALEYDSSISALWNLPELPEVYKRFLSFNGQLDLAKARVEQNRLIAENTAIKSTGNPILTVKLAFNEKVKHLGIDVVVYCLTYIIRNVESSARLVSRCLKYLEENFIETCFTNFTTKMSVLEQRKQKLLQFKGAMAAVITPYDKNGKVDVSQIGAYVKYLVDIGVNGVYIIGTTGEGYNLTNAERVELARAWRQALDKHRAPLLAVFNVSSNCWRESLDLSREVERLGFDAIAVLPPIYYKPNTVEDWVDALRPVAKAAPNTPLLYYHIPSMAGTFNFDIVDAIGEGIRQIPQLAAMKFTDDNVIRFLEIQKRHKNVFKIFIGFDQ
;
A
#
# COMPACT_ATOMS: atom_id res chain seq x y z
N ILE A 1 9.22 -55.37 2.79
CA ILE A 1 8.41 -55.96 3.88
C ILE A 1 6.96 -55.49 3.78
N LEU A 2 6.65 -54.18 3.92
CA LEU A 2 5.27 -53.65 3.76
C LEU A 2 4.65 -53.86 2.37
N LEU A 3 5.47 -53.89 1.31
CA LEU A 3 5.04 -54.18 -0.07
C LEU A 3 4.89 -55.68 -0.36
N ALA A 4 5.63 -56.54 0.35
CA ALA A 4 5.55 -58.00 0.18
C ALA A 4 4.25 -58.55 0.80
N SER A 5 3.76 -57.94 1.88
CA SER A 5 2.46 -58.26 2.48
C SER A 5 1.26 -57.78 1.65
N LEU A 6 1.45 -56.83 0.72
CA LEU A 6 0.37 -56.30 -0.12
C LEU A 6 0.22 -57.01 -1.47
N THR A 7 1.21 -57.79 -1.92
CA THR A 7 1.22 -58.36 -3.27
C THR A 7 1.37 -59.88 -3.34
N GLY A 8 1.66 -60.58 -2.24
CA GLY A 8 1.68 -62.05 -2.19
C GLY A 8 2.75 -62.73 -3.07
N VAL A 9 3.87 -62.05 -3.37
CA VAL A 9 4.95 -62.57 -4.22
C VAL A 9 6.16 -62.96 -3.36
N ASP A 10 6.75 -64.12 -3.69
CA ASP A 10 7.93 -64.72 -3.05
C ASP A 10 9.18 -63.80 -3.05
N CYS A 11 9.95 -63.85 -1.97
CA CYS A 11 11.00 -62.90 -1.59
C CYS A 11 12.20 -62.82 -2.56
N SER A 12 12.39 -63.83 -3.42
CA SER A 12 13.48 -63.85 -4.41
C SER A 12 13.19 -62.96 -5.64
N ALA A 13 11.93 -62.82 -6.05
CA ALA A 13 11.52 -61.93 -7.14
C ALA A 13 11.41 -60.46 -6.69
N ALA A 14 11.16 -60.23 -5.40
CA ALA A 14 11.08 -58.89 -4.82
C ALA A 14 12.42 -58.14 -4.84
N ASN A 15 13.56 -58.82 -4.70
CA ASN A 15 14.87 -58.16 -4.70
C ASN A 15 15.29 -57.62 -6.07
N CYS A 16 14.96 -58.31 -7.17
CA CYS A 16 15.24 -57.85 -8.53
C CYS A 16 14.30 -56.69 -8.94
N LEU A 17 13.04 -56.74 -8.50
CA LEU A 17 12.08 -55.64 -8.63
C LEU A 17 12.47 -54.42 -7.79
N MET A 18 12.95 -54.60 -6.56
CA MET A 18 13.37 -53.51 -5.66
C MET A 18 14.62 -52.78 -6.16
N PHE A 19 15.61 -53.50 -6.70
CA PHE A 19 16.85 -52.89 -7.22
C PHE A 19 16.58 -52.02 -8.45
N ASN A 20 15.73 -52.50 -9.36
CA ASN A 20 15.35 -51.74 -10.56
C ASN A 20 14.35 -50.61 -10.23
N PHE A 21 13.44 -50.80 -9.26
CA PHE A 21 12.52 -49.75 -8.82
C PHE A 21 13.24 -48.60 -8.10
N SER A 22 14.29 -48.89 -7.32
CA SER A 22 15.18 -47.87 -6.73
C SER A 22 15.77 -46.96 -7.80
N ARG A 23 16.22 -47.56 -8.90
CA ARG A 23 16.89 -46.86 -10.00
C ARG A 23 15.92 -46.01 -10.83
N VAL A 24 14.70 -46.49 -11.06
CA VAL A 24 13.61 -45.69 -11.67
C VAL A 24 13.23 -44.51 -10.78
N VAL A 25 13.06 -44.72 -9.47
CA VAL A 25 12.68 -43.67 -8.51
C VAL A 25 13.77 -42.62 -8.35
N GLU A 26 15.04 -43.03 -8.34
CA GLU A 26 16.18 -42.11 -8.24
C GLU A 26 16.38 -41.31 -9.53
N SER A 27 16.28 -41.97 -10.70
CA SER A 27 16.27 -41.30 -12.00
C SER A 27 15.08 -40.32 -12.11
N TYR A 28 13.92 -40.66 -11.54
CA TYR A 28 12.75 -39.77 -11.47
C TYR A 28 13.00 -38.53 -10.59
N LYS A 29 13.58 -38.70 -9.40
CA LYS A 29 13.94 -37.58 -8.51
C LYS A 29 14.93 -36.62 -9.19
N LEU A 30 15.94 -37.17 -9.87
CA LEU A 30 16.92 -36.39 -10.63
C LEU A 30 16.26 -35.67 -11.82
N MET A 31 15.39 -36.36 -12.55
CA MET A 31 14.63 -35.77 -13.65
C MET A 31 13.79 -34.56 -13.21
N VAL A 32 13.04 -34.68 -12.10
CA VAL A 32 12.23 -33.57 -11.55
C VAL A 32 13.11 -32.39 -11.15
N LYS A 33 14.28 -32.66 -10.55
CA LYS A 33 15.27 -31.63 -10.23
C LYS A 33 15.76 -30.90 -11.50
N HIS A 34 16.17 -31.64 -12.53
CA HIS A 34 16.63 -31.05 -13.79
C HIS A 34 15.54 -30.22 -14.49
N VAL A 35 14.26 -30.63 -14.44
CA VAL A 35 13.14 -29.83 -14.95
C VAL A 35 12.97 -28.53 -14.17
N ARG A 36 13.07 -28.58 -12.84
CA ARG A 36 12.97 -27.41 -11.97
C ARG A 36 14.09 -26.40 -12.24
N ASP A 37 15.29 -26.91 -12.55
CA ASP A 37 16.48 -26.12 -12.82
C ASP A 37 16.58 -25.64 -14.29
N GLY A 38 15.61 -26.01 -15.15
CA GLY A 38 15.56 -25.61 -16.57
C GLY A 38 16.45 -26.44 -17.51
N ASP A 39 17.12 -27.49 -17.01
CA ASP A 39 17.98 -28.40 -17.78
C ASP A 39 17.16 -29.54 -18.41
N LEU A 40 16.50 -29.22 -19.53
CA LEU A 40 15.61 -30.14 -20.25
C LEU A 40 16.37 -31.29 -20.93
N GLU A 41 17.66 -31.15 -21.19
CA GLU A 41 18.46 -32.18 -21.85
C GLU A 41 18.81 -33.30 -20.88
N SER A 42 19.27 -32.95 -19.66
CA SER A 42 19.50 -33.92 -18.60
C SER A 42 18.20 -34.57 -18.13
N ALA A 43 17.08 -33.83 -18.09
CA ALA A 43 15.77 -34.40 -17.81
C ALA A 43 15.36 -35.46 -18.85
N ARG A 44 15.60 -35.22 -20.15
CA ARG A 44 15.35 -36.21 -21.21
C ARG A 44 16.22 -37.46 -21.09
N ARG A 45 17.49 -37.32 -20.67
CA ARG A 45 18.38 -38.47 -20.43
C ARG A 45 17.85 -39.37 -19.32
N GLN A 46 17.37 -38.80 -18.23
CA GLN A 46 16.74 -39.56 -17.14
C GLN A 46 15.41 -40.21 -17.58
N GLN A 47 14.62 -39.54 -18.43
CA GLN A 47 13.40 -40.11 -19.02
C GLN A 47 13.66 -41.37 -19.87
N ASN A 48 14.79 -41.42 -20.59
CA ASN A 48 15.18 -42.59 -21.38
C ASN A 48 15.53 -43.79 -20.49
N VAL A 49 16.26 -43.58 -19.38
CA VAL A 49 16.57 -44.63 -18.39
C VAL A 49 15.29 -45.25 -17.82
N ILE A 50 14.30 -44.41 -17.48
CA ILE A 50 12.99 -44.84 -16.99
C ILE A 50 12.23 -45.65 -18.06
N THR A 51 12.36 -45.27 -19.34
CA THR A 51 11.68 -45.93 -20.45
C THR A 51 12.27 -47.31 -20.75
N ASP A 52 13.60 -47.45 -20.74
CA ASP A 52 14.30 -48.71 -21.04
C ASP A 52 14.06 -49.78 -19.97
N GLU A 53 14.10 -49.40 -18.68
CA GLU A 53 13.77 -50.33 -17.59
C GLU A 53 12.29 -50.76 -17.64
N GLY A 54 11.42 -49.92 -18.20
CA GLY A 54 9.99 -50.19 -18.32
C GLY A 54 9.58 -51.19 -19.38
N GLN A 55 10.37 -51.37 -20.44
CA GLN A 55 10.06 -52.34 -21.49
C GLN A 55 10.21 -53.81 -21.04
N ARG A 56 11.01 -54.10 -20.01
CA ARG A 56 11.30 -55.48 -19.56
C ARG A 56 10.15 -56.16 -18.80
N HIS A 57 9.09 -55.45 -18.42
CA HIS A 57 8.04 -55.97 -17.55
C HIS A 57 6.64 -55.49 -18.00
N ARG A 58 5.92 -56.20 -18.88
CA ARG A 58 4.66 -55.74 -19.53
C ARG A 58 3.59 -55.11 -18.62
N SER A 59 3.36 -55.62 -17.40
CA SER A 59 2.42 -54.99 -16.46
C SER A 59 2.98 -53.72 -15.82
N ALA A 60 4.30 -53.67 -15.61
CA ALA A 60 5.01 -52.44 -15.27
C ALA A 60 5.09 -51.49 -16.48
N ALA A 61 5.16 -51.99 -17.72
CA ALA A 61 5.22 -51.21 -18.95
C ALA A 61 3.94 -50.38 -19.15
N ASN A 62 2.76 -50.95 -18.87
CA ASN A 62 1.50 -50.20 -18.90
C ASN A 62 1.44 -49.14 -17.79
N ARG A 63 1.91 -49.46 -16.58
CA ARG A 63 2.02 -48.47 -15.48
C ARG A 63 3.04 -47.38 -15.79
N LEU A 64 4.15 -47.73 -16.45
CA LEU A 64 5.20 -46.80 -16.87
C LEU A 64 4.78 -45.96 -18.06
N LEU A 65 3.96 -46.48 -18.97
CA LEU A 65 3.35 -45.70 -20.05
C LEU A 65 2.35 -44.69 -19.49
N SER A 66 1.52 -45.11 -18.53
CA SER A 66 0.63 -44.19 -17.79
C SER A 66 1.43 -43.14 -17.03
N ALA A 67 2.49 -43.53 -16.31
CA ALA A 67 3.36 -42.61 -15.59
C ALA A 67 4.12 -41.66 -16.54
N LYS A 68 4.56 -42.15 -17.70
CA LYS A 68 5.21 -41.33 -18.75
C LYS A 68 4.23 -40.33 -19.37
N ASN A 69 2.99 -40.74 -19.61
CA ASN A 69 1.95 -39.85 -20.12
C ASN A 69 1.59 -38.78 -19.09
N GLN A 70 1.40 -39.17 -17.83
CA GLN A 70 1.18 -38.23 -16.72
C GLN A 70 2.37 -37.28 -16.58
N PHE A 71 3.60 -37.78 -16.58
CA PHE A 71 4.81 -36.97 -16.53
C PHE A 71 4.89 -35.96 -17.69
N ASN A 72 4.59 -36.40 -18.92
CA ASN A 72 4.58 -35.51 -20.08
C ASN A 72 3.50 -34.44 -19.97
N GLN A 73 2.35 -34.74 -19.34
CA GLN A 73 1.33 -33.75 -19.02
C GLN A 73 1.83 -32.79 -17.94
N ASP A 74 2.37 -33.29 -16.84
CA ASP A 74 2.90 -32.50 -15.72
C ASP A 74 4.00 -31.53 -16.17
N VAL A 75 4.94 -31.98 -17.03
CA VAL A 75 5.98 -31.13 -17.60
C VAL A 75 5.38 -30.02 -18.46
N LYS A 76 4.37 -30.33 -19.30
CA LYS A 76 3.66 -29.32 -20.09
C LYS A 76 2.94 -28.31 -19.20
N HIS A 77 2.32 -28.79 -18.12
CA HIS A 77 1.61 -27.95 -17.16
C HIS A 77 2.57 -26.99 -16.45
N LEU A 78 3.66 -27.53 -15.91
CA LEU A 78 4.70 -26.74 -15.25
C LEU A 78 5.35 -25.73 -16.19
N ALA A 79 5.64 -26.12 -17.44
CA ALA A 79 6.21 -25.21 -18.43
C ALA A 79 5.29 -24.02 -18.72
N ARG A 80 3.98 -24.27 -18.91
CA ARG A 80 2.97 -23.22 -19.13
C ARG A 80 2.85 -22.31 -17.92
N LEU A 81 2.73 -22.87 -16.72
CA LEU A 81 2.66 -22.10 -15.49
C LEU A 81 3.89 -21.22 -15.31
N THR A 82 5.08 -21.77 -15.52
CA THR A 82 6.36 -21.05 -15.39
C THR A 82 6.44 -19.90 -16.38
N GLN A 83 6.03 -20.13 -17.64
CA GLN A 83 5.97 -19.08 -18.65
C GLN A 83 5.00 -17.97 -18.27
N GLY A 84 3.80 -18.32 -17.79
CA GLY A 84 2.82 -17.35 -17.29
C GLY A 84 3.35 -16.53 -16.11
N LYS A 85 3.99 -17.18 -15.13
CA LYS A 85 4.59 -16.49 -13.97
C LYS A 85 5.68 -15.53 -14.43
N GLN A 86 6.55 -15.96 -15.32
CA GLN A 86 7.60 -15.09 -15.88
C GLN A 86 7.03 -13.88 -16.62
N LYS A 87 5.92 -14.05 -17.37
CA LYS A 87 5.22 -12.94 -18.01
C LYS A 87 4.69 -11.92 -16.98
N LEU A 88 4.12 -12.41 -15.88
CA LEU A 88 3.59 -11.55 -14.82
C LEU A 88 4.68 -10.86 -14.00
N LEU A 89 5.74 -11.58 -13.61
CA LEU A 89 6.89 -11.04 -12.85
C LEU A 89 7.64 -9.94 -13.61
N LYS A 90 7.76 -10.10 -14.93
CA LYS A 90 8.41 -9.11 -15.82
C LYS A 90 7.51 -7.96 -16.25
N PHE A 91 6.23 -7.97 -15.86
CA PHE A 91 5.30 -6.91 -16.25
C PHE A 91 5.79 -5.56 -15.72
N ARG A 92 5.87 -4.55 -16.56
CA ARG A 92 6.20 -3.18 -16.16
C ARG A 92 5.27 -2.24 -16.87
N GLY A 93 4.57 -1.39 -16.13
CA GLY A 93 3.58 -0.50 -16.72
C GLY A 93 2.26 -0.38 -15.97
N ALA A 94 1.29 0.20 -16.67
CA ALA A 94 -0.04 0.49 -16.16
C ALA A 94 -1.03 -0.58 -16.62
N MET A 95 -1.77 -1.18 -15.69
CA MET A 95 -2.83 -2.14 -15.97
C MET A 95 -4.20 -1.57 -15.61
N ALA A 96 -5.07 -1.37 -16.59
CA ALA A 96 -6.38 -0.79 -16.36
C ALA A 96 -7.37 -1.84 -15.82
N PRO A 97 -7.98 -1.65 -14.64
CA PRO A 97 -9.15 -2.42 -14.24
C PRO A 97 -10.35 -1.94 -15.06
N VAL A 98 -10.63 -2.67 -16.12
CA VAL A 98 -11.58 -2.27 -17.18
C VAL A 98 -13.01 -2.28 -16.67
N LEU A 99 -13.77 -1.30 -17.16
CA LEU A 99 -15.18 -1.13 -16.86
C LEU A 99 -16.03 -2.14 -17.64
N THR A 100 -17.11 -2.63 -17.05
CA THR A 100 -18.09 -3.47 -17.76
C THR A 100 -19.05 -2.58 -18.55
N PRO A 101 -19.11 -2.69 -19.88
CA PRO A 101 -20.09 -1.99 -20.69
C PRO A 101 -21.47 -2.64 -20.51
N TYR A 102 -22.48 -1.80 -20.31
CA TYR A 102 -23.89 -2.20 -20.29
C TYR A 102 -24.62 -1.53 -21.46
N ASP A 103 -25.77 -2.04 -21.84
CA ASP A 103 -26.69 -1.36 -22.75
C ASP A 103 -27.71 -0.50 -21.97
N SER A 104 -28.61 0.16 -22.69
CA SER A 104 -29.66 1.01 -22.08
C SER A 104 -30.69 0.25 -21.25
N LYS A 105 -30.71 -1.10 -21.32
CA LYS A 105 -31.58 -1.97 -20.54
C LYS A 105 -30.88 -2.53 -19.30
N GLY A 106 -29.57 -2.26 -19.16
CA GLY A 106 -28.76 -2.77 -18.06
C GLY A 106 -28.18 -4.17 -18.30
N GLU A 107 -28.24 -4.67 -19.53
CA GLU A 107 -27.65 -5.94 -19.92
C GLU A 107 -26.18 -5.76 -20.32
N VAL A 108 -25.35 -6.77 -20.08
CA VAL A 108 -23.94 -6.73 -20.47
C VAL A 108 -23.77 -6.55 -21.98
N ASN A 109 -23.00 -5.54 -22.38
CA ASN A 109 -22.78 -5.17 -23.78
C ASN A 109 -21.34 -5.42 -24.23
N VAL A 110 -21.01 -6.69 -24.51
CA VAL A 110 -19.66 -7.08 -24.97
C VAL A 110 -19.27 -6.47 -26.33
N SER A 111 -20.22 -5.93 -27.11
CA SER A 111 -19.93 -5.34 -28.43
C SER A 111 -19.07 -4.08 -28.37
N GLN A 112 -18.97 -3.44 -27.19
CA GLN A 112 -18.15 -2.24 -26.97
C GLN A 112 -16.66 -2.57 -26.74
N ILE A 113 -16.34 -3.82 -26.38
CA ILE A 113 -14.98 -4.25 -26.01
C ILE A 113 -13.95 -4.03 -27.13
N PRO A 114 -14.23 -4.31 -28.43
CA PRO A 114 -13.29 -4.03 -29.52
C PRO A 114 -12.82 -2.57 -29.61
N ALA A 115 -13.73 -1.62 -29.47
CA ALA A 115 -13.39 -0.20 -29.46
C ALA A 115 -12.62 0.18 -28.19
N TYR A 116 -13.00 -0.40 -27.04
CA TYR A 116 -12.32 -0.18 -25.77
C TYR A 116 -10.88 -0.69 -25.78
N VAL A 117 -10.61 -1.88 -26.33
CA VAL A 117 -9.24 -2.42 -26.49
C VAL A 117 -8.38 -1.46 -27.32
N LYS A 118 -8.89 -1.00 -28.47
CA LYS A 118 -8.17 -0.04 -29.33
C LYS A 118 -7.83 1.25 -28.58
N TYR A 119 -8.76 1.76 -27.81
CA TYR A 119 -8.56 2.94 -26.97
C TYR A 119 -7.47 2.74 -25.91
N LEU A 120 -7.50 1.62 -25.17
CA LEU A 120 -6.49 1.34 -24.14
C LEU A 120 -5.09 1.20 -24.73
N VAL A 121 -4.96 0.57 -25.90
CA VAL A 121 -3.70 0.49 -26.65
C VAL A 121 -3.22 1.89 -27.06
N ALA A 122 -4.12 2.72 -27.61
CA ALA A 122 -3.78 4.10 -27.99
C ALA A 122 -3.36 4.95 -26.79
N ASN A 123 -3.96 4.73 -25.62
CA ASN A 123 -3.59 5.35 -24.35
C ASN A 123 -2.40 4.69 -23.64
N LYS A 124 -1.67 3.81 -24.33
CA LYS A 124 -0.43 3.20 -23.85
C LYS A 124 -0.62 2.41 -22.54
N VAL A 125 -1.79 1.82 -22.33
CA VAL A 125 -2.02 0.84 -21.25
C VAL A 125 -1.32 -0.47 -21.61
N ASP A 126 -0.71 -1.12 -20.63
CA ASP A 126 0.14 -2.31 -20.84
C ASP A 126 -0.60 -3.63 -20.48
N GLY A 127 -1.71 -3.55 -19.74
CA GLY A 127 -2.55 -4.70 -19.42
C GLY A 127 -3.96 -4.33 -18.98
N VAL A 128 -4.83 -5.35 -18.85
CA VAL A 128 -6.20 -5.19 -18.35
C VAL A 128 -6.48 -6.13 -17.18
N TYR A 129 -7.23 -5.62 -16.20
CA TYR A 129 -7.75 -6.38 -15.07
C TYR A 129 -9.29 -6.45 -15.18
N ILE A 130 -9.80 -7.62 -15.56
CA ILE A 130 -11.18 -7.82 -16.01
C ILE A 130 -12.06 -8.31 -14.86
N CYS A 131 -13.31 -7.82 -14.80
CA CYS A 131 -14.29 -8.17 -13.77
C CYS A 131 -13.83 -7.90 -12.33
N GLY A 132 -12.97 -6.89 -12.14
CA GLY A 132 -12.57 -6.41 -10.81
C GLY A 132 -13.65 -5.60 -10.10
N THR A 133 -13.26 -4.83 -9.07
CA THR A 133 -14.16 -3.86 -8.41
C THR A 133 -14.73 -2.86 -9.41
N ASN A 134 -13.89 -2.22 -10.24
CA ASN A 134 -14.35 -1.26 -11.27
C ASN A 134 -15.08 -1.93 -12.45
N GLY A 135 -14.79 -3.21 -12.70
CA GLY A 135 -15.52 -4.03 -13.67
C GLY A 135 -16.81 -4.62 -13.11
N GLU A 136 -17.21 -4.26 -11.88
CA GLU A 136 -18.44 -4.70 -11.24
C GLU A 136 -18.63 -6.23 -11.21
N GLY A 137 -17.53 -6.99 -11.10
CA GLY A 137 -17.59 -8.44 -11.23
C GLY A 137 -18.49 -9.15 -10.20
N TYR A 138 -18.73 -8.54 -9.03
CA TYR A 138 -19.67 -9.09 -8.03
C TYR A 138 -21.14 -8.78 -8.32
N ASN A 139 -21.42 -7.88 -9.25
CA ASN A 139 -22.79 -7.58 -9.69
C ASN A 139 -23.22 -8.42 -10.91
N LEU A 140 -22.30 -9.22 -11.45
CA LEU A 140 -22.52 -10.06 -12.61
C LEU A 140 -22.73 -11.50 -12.18
N THR A 141 -23.67 -12.19 -12.83
CA THR A 141 -23.79 -13.65 -12.74
C THR A 141 -22.50 -14.32 -13.24
N LEU A 142 -22.29 -15.59 -12.86
CA LEU A 142 -21.10 -16.33 -13.28
C LEU A 142 -20.98 -16.43 -14.81
N ASP A 143 -22.10 -16.57 -15.51
CA ASP A 143 -22.14 -16.62 -16.98
C ASP A 143 -21.86 -15.27 -17.64
N GLU A 144 -22.41 -14.17 -17.11
CA GLU A 144 -22.07 -12.82 -17.58
C GLU A 144 -20.60 -12.51 -17.37
N ARG A 145 -20.03 -12.82 -16.20
CA ARG A 145 -18.59 -12.65 -15.94
C ARG A 145 -17.76 -13.43 -16.94
N PHE A 146 -18.11 -14.68 -17.18
CA PHE A 146 -17.39 -15.51 -18.15
C PHE A 146 -17.52 -14.93 -19.57
N ALA A 147 -18.69 -14.44 -19.97
CA ALA A 147 -18.90 -13.81 -21.26
C ALA A 147 -18.03 -12.55 -21.43
N VAL A 148 -17.96 -11.68 -20.41
CA VAL A 148 -17.09 -10.49 -20.41
C VAL A 148 -15.61 -10.88 -20.48
N ILE A 149 -15.16 -11.82 -19.64
CA ILE A 149 -13.76 -12.29 -19.65
C ILE A 149 -13.39 -12.88 -21.00
N LYS A 150 -14.26 -13.73 -21.55
CA LYS A 150 -14.07 -14.35 -22.87
C LYS A 150 -13.96 -13.30 -23.96
N ALA A 151 -14.86 -12.31 -23.99
CA ALA A 151 -14.84 -11.26 -25.00
C ALA A 151 -13.56 -10.42 -24.94
N TRP A 152 -13.14 -9.98 -23.75
CA TRP A 152 -11.87 -9.26 -23.58
C TRP A 152 -10.67 -10.10 -24.04
N HIS A 153 -10.57 -11.35 -23.59
CA HIS A 153 -9.44 -12.21 -23.94
C HIS A 153 -9.36 -12.48 -25.46
N GLN A 154 -10.48 -12.82 -26.08
CA GLN A 154 -10.57 -13.05 -27.52
C GLN A 154 -10.18 -11.80 -28.32
N GLU A 155 -10.63 -10.63 -27.88
CA GLU A 155 -10.36 -9.38 -28.59
C GLU A 155 -8.89 -8.92 -28.48
N ILE A 156 -8.29 -9.07 -27.30
CA ILE A 156 -6.86 -8.80 -27.11
C ILE A 156 -6.00 -9.66 -28.05
N HIS A 157 -6.39 -10.93 -28.21
CA HIS A 157 -5.66 -11.89 -29.04
C HIS A 157 -5.90 -11.66 -30.54
N SER A 158 -7.15 -11.41 -30.95
CA SER A 158 -7.51 -11.16 -32.35
C SER A 158 -6.87 -9.88 -32.88
N GLN A 159 -6.83 -8.81 -32.07
CA GLN A 159 -6.17 -7.55 -32.41
C GLN A 159 -4.64 -7.58 -32.25
N LYS A 160 -4.06 -8.65 -31.68
CA LYS A 160 -2.65 -8.70 -31.26
C LYS A 160 -2.25 -7.48 -30.41
N ALA A 161 -3.14 -7.08 -29.51
CA ALA A 161 -3.04 -5.82 -28.76
C ALA A 161 -1.85 -5.75 -27.78
N GLY A 162 -1.20 -6.89 -27.49
CA GLY A 162 -0.05 -6.95 -26.57
C GLY A 162 -0.40 -6.73 -25.09
N LEU A 163 -1.68 -6.55 -24.76
CA LEU A 163 -2.16 -6.35 -23.39
C LEU A 163 -2.09 -7.65 -22.58
N LEU A 164 -1.52 -7.60 -21.38
CA LEU A 164 -1.61 -8.72 -20.41
C LEU A 164 -3.04 -8.77 -19.83
N SER A 165 -3.71 -9.92 -19.90
CA SER A 165 -5.09 -10.07 -19.39
C SER A 165 -5.16 -10.80 -18.05
N VAL A 166 -5.60 -10.12 -16.99
CA VAL A 166 -5.86 -10.71 -15.67
C VAL A 166 -7.36 -10.82 -15.44
N ALA A 167 -7.88 -12.01 -15.17
CA ALA A 167 -9.30 -12.25 -14.95
C ALA A 167 -9.63 -12.45 -13.47
N ASN A 168 -10.46 -11.59 -12.89
CA ASN A 168 -10.91 -11.76 -11.50
C ASN A 168 -11.95 -12.90 -11.41
N VAL A 169 -11.65 -13.93 -10.64
CA VAL A 169 -12.48 -15.14 -10.44
C VAL A 169 -13.12 -15.21 -9.05
N SER A 170 -12.95 -14.17 -8.24
CA SER A 170 -13.47 -14.12 -6.86
C SER A 170 -14.98 -14.33 -6.79
N SER A 171 -15.46 -15.12 -5.82
CA SER A 171 -16.86 -15.21 -5.41
C SER A 171 -16.93 -15.38 -3.89
N TYR A 172 -18.06 -15.01 -3.29
CA TYR A 172 -18.37 -15.37 -1.90
C TYR A 172 -18.56 -16.89 -1.73
N CYS A 173 -18.93 -17.57 -2.82
CA CYS A 173 -19.03 -19.02 -2.88
C CYS A 173 -17.71 -19.59 -3.44
N LEU A 174 -16.96 -20.33 -2.61
CA LEU A 174 -15.70 -20.96 -3.05
C LEU A 174 -15.90 -21.90 -4.25
N LYS A 175 -17.04 -22.61 -4.30
CA LYS A 175 -17.36 -23.50 -5.42
C LYS A 175 -17.50 -22.73 -6.74
N GLU A 176 -18.18 -21.59 -6.72
CA GLU A 176 -18.29 -20.72 -7.89
C GLU A 176 -16.95 -20.15 -8.32
N ALA A 177 -16.11 -19.72 -7.35
CA ALA A 177 -14.77 -19.23 -7.66
C ALA A 177 -13.92 -20.33 -8.33
N VAL A 178 -13.99 -21.56 -7.83
CA VAL A 178 -13.33 -22.75 -8.43
C VAL A 178 -13.88 -23.06 -9.83
N ASP A 179 -15.20 -23.03 -10.01
CA ASP A 179 -15.83 -23.35 -11.29
C ASP A 179 -15.53 -22.29 -12.35
N LEU A 180 -15.56 -21.00 -11.98
CA LEU A 180 -15.13 -19.91 -12.86
C LEU A 180 -13.64 -20.00 -13.18
N SER A 181 -12.79 -20.37 -12.21
CA SER A 181 -11.35 -20.57 -12.44
C SER A 181 -11.08 -21.63 -13.50
N LYS A 182 -11.78 -22.78 -13.47
CA LYS A 182 -11.66 -23.83 -14.50
C LYS A 182 -12.08 -23.34 -15.89
N ARG A 183 -13.20 -22.60 -15.96
CA ARG A 183 -13.70 -22.04 -17.22
C ARG A 183 -12.71 -21.04 -17.83
N VAL A 184 -12.14 -20.18 -16.99
CA VAL A 184 -11.20 -19.14 -17.40
C VAL A 184 -9.82 -19.70 -17.76
N GLU A 185 -9.34 -20.72 -17.04
CA GLU A 185 -8.15 -21.52 -17.39
C GLU A 185 -8.26 -22.08 -18.81
N ALA A 186 -9.43 -22.63 -19.17
CA ALA A 186 -9.67 -23.18 -20.50
C ALA A 186 -9.61 -22.13 -21.63
N LEU A 187 -9.78 -20.84 -21.32
CA LEU A 187 -9.58 -19.76 -22.28
C LEU A 187 -8.10 -19.45 -22.53
N GLY A 188 -7.23 -19.70 -21.54
CA GLY A 188 -5.81 -19.38 -21.62
C GLY A 188 -5.47 -17.93 -21.27
N VAL A 189 -6.19 -17.32 -20.33
CA VAL A 189 -5.84 -15.98 -19.81
C VAL A 189 -4.43 -15.97 -19.20
N ASP A 190 -3.78 -14.80 -19.18
CA ASP A 190 -2.41 -14.68 -18.65
C ASP A 190 -2.32 -14.89 -17.13
N SER A 191 -3.37 -14.54 -16.39
CA SER A 191 -3.47 -14.75 -14.95
C SER A 191 -4.93 -14.71 -14.49
N ILE A 192 -5.24 -15.43 -13.43
CA ILE A 192 -6.46 -15.25 -12.65
C ILE A 192 -6.17 -14.39 -11.42
N ALA A 193 -7.18 -13.70 -10.90
CA ALA A 193 -7.08 -12.94 -9.67
C ALA A 193 -8.17 -13.29 -8.67
N VAL A 194 -7.83 -13.21 -7.38
CA VAL A 194 -8.75 -13.50 -6.28
C VAL A 194 -8.66 -12.46 -5.16
N LEU A 195 -9.80 -11.98 -4.69
CA LEU A 195 -9.96 -11.22 -3.45
C LEU A 195 -9.98 -12.15 -2.24
N PRO A 196 -9.63 -11.66 -1.03
CA PRO A 196 -9.85 -12.42 0.18
C PRO A 196 -11.34 -12.74 0.38
N PRO A 197 -11.65 -13.85 1.08
CA PRO A 197 -13.00 -14.06 1.59
C PRO A 197 -13.25 -13.00 2.66
N ASN A 198 -14.24 -12.15 2.43
CA ASN A 198 -14.51 -10.92 3.19
C ASN A 198 -15.66 -11.05 4.21
N TYR A 199 -16.57 -12.01 4.04
CA TYR A 199 -17.60 -12.29 5.05
C TYR A 199 -17.11 -13.31 6.09
N TYR A 200 -16.73 -14.51 5.63
CA TYR A 200 -16.08 -15.54 6.44
C TYR A 200 -14.57 -15.44 6.29
N ARG A 201 -13.95 -14.56 7.07
CA ARG A 201 -12.51 -14.29 6.98
C ARG A 201 -11.69 -15.47 7.52
N PRO A 202 -10.52 -15.78 6.93
CA PRO A 202 -9.63 -16.80 7.47
C PRO A 202 -9.06 -16.30 8.80
N ASN A 203 -9.11 -17.12 9.84
CA ASN A 203 -8.60 -16.78 11.18
C ASN A 203 -7.18 -17.30 11.40
N SER A 204 -6.62 -18.03 10.44
CA SER A 204 -5.25 -18.54 10.47
C SER A 204 -4.61 -18.44 9.08
N ILE A 205 -3.28 -18.39 9.05
CA ILE A 205 -2.52 -18.40 7.79
C ILE A 205 -2.78 -19.70 7.01
N ALA A 206 -2.93 -20.83 7.72
CA ALA A 206 -3.26 -22.11 7.09
C ALA A 206 -4.61 -22.06 6.34
N ASP A 207 -5.64 -21.47 6.95
CA ASP A 207 -6.95 -21.30 6.30
C ASP A 207 -6.86 -20.38 5.07
N TRP A 208 -6.09 -19.30 5.18
CA TRP A 208 -5.85 -18.39 4.07
C TRP A 208 -5.13 -19.10 2.90
N VAL A 209 -4.09 -19.88 3.21
CA VAL A 209 -3.35 -20.69 2.22
C VAL A 209 -4.27 -21.74 1.59
N ASN A 210 -5.09 -22.43 2.37
CA ASN A 210 -6.03 -23.42 1.86
C ASN A 210 -7.05 -22.80 0.88
N PHE A 211 -7.53 -21.58 1.18
CA PHE A 211 -8.43 -20.84 0.30
C PHE A 211 -7.78 -20.52 -1.06
N ILE A 212 -6.61 -19.88 -1.06
CA ILE A 212 -5.93 -19.54 -2.33
C ILE A 212 -5.46 -20.79 -3.08
N LYS A 213 -5.10 -21.87 -2.37
CA LYS A 213 -4.70 -23.15 -2.95
C LYS A 213 -5.84 -23.84 -3.68
N ALA A 214 -7.06 -23.80 -3.14
CA ALA A 214 -8.23 -24.38 -3.79
C ALA A 214 -8.50 -23.72 -5.15
N ILE A 215 -8.32 -22.41 -5.24
CA ILE A 215 -8.50 -21.63 -6.48
C ILE A 215 -7.32 -21.85 -7.44
N GLY A 216 -6.08 -21.80 -6.96
CA GLY A 216 -4.89 -22.07 -7.78
C GLY A 216 -4.88 -23.49 -8.37
N THR A 217 -5.31 -24.49 -7.61
CA THR A 217 -5.40 -25.89 -8.10
C THR A 217 -6.46 -26.05 -9.19
N ALA A 218 -7.51 -25.22 -9.20
CA ALA A 218 -8.54 -25.23 -10.22
C ALA A 218 -8.07 -24.67 -11.57
N ALA A 219 -6.98 -23.90 -11.57
CA ALA A 219 -6.35 -23.29 -12.74
C ALA A 219 -4.84 -23.62 -12.76
N PRO A 220 -4.47 -24.90 -12.95
CA PRO A 220 -3.13 -25.38 -12.66
C PRO A 220 -2.04 -24.77 -13.55
N ASN A 221 -2.37 -24.26 -14.75
CA ASN A 221 -1.41 -23.64 -15.67
C ASN A 221 -1.42 -22.11 -15.63
N THR A 222 -2.35 -21.51 -14.89
CA THR A 222 -2.55 -20.07 -14.87
C THR A 222 -2.02 -19.46 -13.57
N PRO A 223 -1.14 -18.45 -13.62
CA PRO A 223 -0.70 -17.71 -12.46
C PRO A 223 -1.86 -17.05 -11.70
N LEU A 224 -1.72 -16.98 -10.39
CA LEU A 224 -2.67 -16.39 -9.45
C LEU A 224 -2.12 -15.06 -8.91
N LEU A 225 -2.93 -14.01 -9.09
CA LEU A 225 -2.78 -12.71 -8.46
C LEU A 225 -3.71 -12.62 -7.24
N TYR A 226 -3.16 -12.37 -6.06
CA TYR A 226 -3.96 -12.07 -4.88
C TYR A 226 -4.32 -10.58 -4.84
N TYR A 227 -5.57 -10.21 -4.57
CA TYR A 227 -6.02 -8.82 -4.53
C TYR A 227 -6.30 -8.37 -3.10
N HIS A 228 -5.40 -7.59 -2.53
CA HIS A 228 -5.52 -7.01 -1.20
C HIS A 228 -6.14 -5.59 -1.27
N ILE A 229 -7.34 -5.42 -0.71
CA ILE A 229 -8.07 -4.13 -0.67
C ILE A 229 -8.90 -4.01 0.63
N PRO A 230 -8.28 -3.71 1.77
CA PRO A 230 -8.99 -3.69 3.06
C PRO A 230 -10.12 -2.66 3.12
N SER A 231 -10.02 -1.56 2.35
CA SER A 231 -11.09 -0.54 2.24
C SER A 231 -12.42 -1.06 1.68
N MET A 232 -12.42 -2.19 0.96
CA MET A 232 -13.63 -2.79 0.36
C MET A 232 -13.91 -4.20 0.90
N ALA A 233 -12.85 -4.99 1.18
CA ALA A 233 -12.97 -6.36 1.66
C ALA A 233 -12.91 -6.47 3.21
N GLY A 234 -12.56 -5.40 3.90
CA GLY A 234 -12.18 -5.42 5.31
C GLY A 234 -10.75 -5.92 5.50
N GLU A 235 -10.20 -5.63 6.68
CA GLU A 235 -8.86 -6.07 7.08
C GLU A 235 -8.80 -7.60 7.24
N LEU A 236 -7.62 -8.18 7.01
CA LEU A 236 -7.37 -9.59 7.26
C LEU A 236 -7.20 -9.85 8.77
N ASN A 237 -7.62 -11.02 9.25
CA ASN A 237 -7.36 -11.45 10.62
C ASN A 237 -5.96 -12.06 10.80
N VAL A 238 -5.11 -11.98 9.77
CA VAL A 238 -3.76 -12.54 9.72
C VAL A 238 -2.79 -11.51 9.15
N ASP A 239 -1.51 -11.62 9.49
CA ASP A 239 -0.49 -10.78 8.88
C ASP A 239 -0.36 -11.09 7.38
N LEU A 240 -0.52 -10.07 6.54
CA LEU A 240 -0.51 -10.21 5.09
C LEU A 240 0.85 -10.69 4.57
N VAL A 241 1.94 -10.14 5.09
CA VAL A 241 3.30 -10.42 4.59
C VAL A 241 3.64 -11.88 4.88
N GLN A 242 3.36 -12.35 6.09
CA GLN A 242 3.54 -13.75 6.49
C GLN A 242 2.62 -14.68 5.68
N ALA A 243 1.36 -14.31 5.47
CA ALA A 243 0.42 -15.10 4.68
C ALA A 243 0.88 -15.28 3.23
N ILE A 244 1.38 -14.20 2.60
CA ILE A 244 1.96 -14.25 1.25
C ILE A 244 3.21 -15.14 1.23
N GLY A 245 4.10 -15.01 2.21
CA GLY A 245 5.30 -15.85 2.33
C GLY A 245 4.96 -17.35 2.41
N GLU A 246 3.96 -17.72 3.22
CA GLU A 246 3.49 -19.11 3.30
C GLU A 246 2.74 -19.56 2.04
N GLY A 247 1.97 -18.67 1.42
CA GLY A 247 1.31 -18.91 0.14
C GLY A 247 2.29 -19.24 -0.97
N LEU A 248 3.38 -18.49 -1.09
CA LEU A 248 4.41 -18.71 -2.13
C LEU A 248 5.10 -20.07 -1.99
N LYS A 249 5.22 -20.61 -0.76
CA LYS A 249 5.77 -21.95 -0.51
C LYS A 249 4.83 -23.08 -0.93
N GLN A 250 3.52 -22.86 -0.82
CA GLN A 250 2.52 -23.95 -0.87
C GLN A 250 1.58 -23.89 -2.08
N VAL A 251 1.51 -22.74 -2.78
CA VAL A 251 0.62 -22.50 -3.91
C VAL A 251 1.45 -22.10 -5.13
N PRO A 252 1.81 -23.06 -6.01
CA PRO A 252 2.68 -22.81 -7.17
C PRO A 252 2.19 -21.68 -8.07
N GLN A 253 0.87 -21.52 -8.18
CA GLN A 253 0.24 -20.50 -9.00
C GLN A 253 0.42 -19.09 -8.45
N LEU A 254 0.57 -18.89 -7.13
CA LEU A 254 0.73 -17.56 -6.55
C LEU A 254 1.99 -16.89 -7.11
N ALA A 255 1.79 -15.72 -7.73
CA ALA A 255 2.82 -15.03 -8.48
C ALA A 255 2.73 -13.50 -8.40
N ALA A 256 1.59 -12.97 -7.95
CA ALA A 256 1.41 -11.54 -7.82
C ALA A 256 0.46 -11.16 -6.68
N ILE A 257 0.58 -9.91 -6.26
CA ILE A 257 -0.37 -9.23 -5.39
C ILE A 257 -0.74 -7.87 -5.99
N LYS A 258 -2.04 -7.57 -6.05
CA LYS A 258 -2.53 -6.19 -6.21
C LYS A 258 -2.70 -5.60 -4.82
N PHE A 259 -1.82 -4.67 -4.46
CA PHE A 259 -1.78 -4.04 -3.14
C PHE A 259 -2.51 -2.69 -3.18
N THR A 260 -3.73 -2.66 -2.65
CA THR A 260 -4.60 -1.46 -2.60
C THR A 260 -4.83 -1.04 -1.15
N ASP A 261 -3.74 -0.71 -0.47
CA ASP A 261 -3.66 -0.26 0.91
C ASP A 261 -2.62 0.89 1.00
N GLY A 262 -2.81 1.81 1.93
CA GLY A 262 -1.90 2.93 2.19
C GLY A 262 -0.76 2.58 3.16
N ASN A 263 -0.76 1.37 3.73
CA ASN A 263 0.28 0.92 4.65
C ASN A 263 1.61 0.61 3.92
N VAL A 264 2.52 1.59 3.90
CA VAL A 264 3.83 1.48 3.24
C VAL A 264 4.75 0.48 3.95
N VAL A 265 4.61 0.29 5.27
CA VAL A 265 5.41 -0.69 6.03
C VAL A 265 5.11 -2.11 5.55
N ARG A 266 3.82 -2.47 5.44
CA ARG A 266 3.42 -3.78 4.88
C ARG A 266 3.89 -3.94 3.45
N LEU A 267 3.78 -2.89 2.65
CA LEU A 267 4.21 -2.89 1.25
C LEU A 267 5.73 -3.15 1.15
N SER A 268 6.55 -2.45 1.93
CA SER A 268 8.01 -2.70 1.98
C SER A 268 8.33 -4.11 2.46
N GLY A 269 7.58 -4.64 3.43
CA GLY A 269 7.72 -6.03 3.88
C GLY A 269 7.54 -7.07 2.76
N LEU A 270 6.84 -6.75 1.67
CA LEU A 270 6.70 -7.65 0.51
C LEU A 270 7.94 -7.68 -0.39
N GLN A 271 8.87 -6.73 -0.29
CA GLN A 271 10.10 -6.69 -1.10
C GLN A 271 10.98 -7.91 -0.88
N GLN A 272 10.91 -8.54 0.29
CA GLN A 272 11.65 -9.79 0.58
C GLN A 272 11.23 -10.96 -0.35
N TYR A 273 10.11 -10.84 -1.05
CA TYR A 273 9.59 -11.84 -1.99
C TYR A 273 9.68 -11.38 -3.46
N ALA A 274 10.41 -10.30 -3.77
CA ALA A 274 10.43 -9.69 -5.10
C ALA A 274 10.88 -10.63 -6.24
N SER A 275 11.64 -11.69 -5.94
CA SER A 275 12.03 -12.72 -6.92
C SER A 275 10.86 -13.57 -7.41
N ASP A 276 9.85 -13.77 -6.56
CA ASP A 276 8.77 -14.74 -6.76
C ASP A 276 7.38 -14.10 -6.80
N LEU A 277 7.28 -12.82 -6.44
CA LEU A 277 6.03 -12.09 -6.31
C LEU A 277 6.08 -10.73 -7.03
N LYS A 278 5.17 -10.52 -7.97
CA LYS A 278 4.93 -9.21 -8.57
C LYS A 278 3.96 -8.38 -7.73
N VAL A 279 4.35 -7.16 -7.37
CA VAL A 279 3.46 -6.23 -6.65
C VAL A 279 2.90 -5.18 -7.61
N PHE A 280 1.58 -5.18 -7.78
CA PHE A 280 0.83 -4.16 -8.50
C PHE A 280 0.26 -3.14 -7.52
N LEU A 281 0.73 -1.90 -7.61
CA LEU A 281 0.24 -0.79 -6.79
C LEU A 281 -1.18 -0.39 -7.20
N GLY A 282 -2.12 -0.41 -6.27
CA GLY A 282 -3.51 -0.02 -6.50
C GLY A 282 -3.96 1.25 -5.75
N PHE A 283 -3.07 1.87 -4.99
CA PHE A 283 -3.37 3.06 -4.18
C PHE A 283 -2.73 4.32 -4.78
N ASP A 284 -3.51 5.06 -5.55
CA ASP A 284 -3.02 6.16 -6.42
C ASP A 284 -2.37 7.31 -5.66
N GLN A 285 -2.82 7.58 -4.42
CA GLN A 285 -2.40 8.77 -3.67
C GLN A 285 -0.94 8.72 -3.24
N THR A 286 -0.32 7.54 -3.18
CA THR A 286 1.07 7.35 -2.76
C THR A 286 1.97 6.83 -3.88
N LEU A 287 1.45 6.76 -5.12
CA LEU A 287 2.08 6.09 -6.25
C LEU A 287 3.53 6.55 -6.50
N LEU A 288 3.76 7.85 -6.68
CA LEU A 288 5.10 8.41 -6.85
C LEU A 288 6.04 8.03 -5.69
N THR A 289 5.56 8.17 -4.45
CA THR A 289 6.35 7.91 -3.24
C THR A 289 6.81 6.47 -3.20
N VAL A 290 5.90 5.51 -3.37
CA VAL A 290 6.26 4.09 -3.27
C VAL A 290 7.05 3.60 -4.49
N MET A 291 6.79 4.13 -5.69
CA MET A 291 7.58 3.79 -6.88
C MET A 291 9.03 4.27 -6.76
N THR A 292 9.24 5.47 -6.19
CA THR A 292 10.60 6.05 -6.08
C THR A 292 11.37 5.53 -4.87
N ALA A 293 10.70 5.25 -3.75
CA ALA A 293 11.35 4.77 -2.53
C ALA A 293 11.51 3.25 -2.47
N LEU A 294 10.57 2.49 -3.05
CA LEU A 294 10.55 1.02 -2.99
C LEU A 294 10.76 0.35 -4.36
N GLU A 295 11.00 1.14 -5.40
CA GLU A 295 11.33 0.70 -6.76
C GLU A 295 10.28 -0.21 -7.43
N TYR A 296 9.02 -0.09 -7.00
CA TYR A 296 7.91 -0.78 -7.67
C TYR A 296 7.59 -0.15 -9.02
N ASP A 297 7.31 -1.01 -10.01
CA ASP A 297 7.22 -0.62 -11.42
C ASP A 297 5.93 -1.10 -12.12
N SER A 298 4.98 -1.66 -11.36
CA SER A 298 3.65 -2.03 -11.88
C SER A 298 2.50 -1.49 -11.04
N SER A 299 1.41 -1.08 -11.71
CA SER A 299 0.21 -0.56 -11.04
C SER A 299 -1.09 -1.04 -11.68
N ILE A 300 -2.14 -1.20 -10.86
CA ILE A 300 -3.52 -1.45 -11.29
C ILE A 300 -4.43 -0.37 -10.70
N SER A 301 -4.77 0.64 -11.50
CA SER A 301 -5.57 1.79 -11.06
C SER A 301 -6.77 2.07 -11.96
N ALA A 302 -7.90 2.43 -11.35
CA ALA A 302 -9.09 2.90 -12.08
C ALA A 302 -8.78 4.10 -13.00
N LEU A 303 -7.81 4.94 -12.60
CA LEU A 303 -7.38 6.13 -13.34
C LEU A 303 -6.78 5.76 -14.70
N TRP A 304 -6.26 4.55 -14.89
CA TRP A 304 -5.69 4.12 -16.17
C TRP A 304 -6.73 3.90 -17.27
N ASN A 305 -8.02 3.95 -16.94
CA ASN A 305 -9.08 4.00 -17.95
C ASN A 305 -9.25 5.41 -18.53
N LEU A 306 -8.79 6.46 -17.86
CA LEU A 306 -8.97 7.85 -18.28
C LEU A 306 -7.82 8.28 -19.22
N PRO A 307 -8.08 9.19 -20.18
CA PRO A 307 -7.05 9.62 -21.13
C PRO A 307 -5.90 10.34 -20.44
N GLU A 308 -4.71 10.27 -21.05
CA GLU A 308 -3.45 10.92 -20.61
C GLU A 308 -2.85 10.43 -19.27
N LEU A 309 -3.66 9.86 -18.37
CA LEU A 309 -3.20 9.43 -17.05
C LEU A 309 -2.21 8.26 -17.08
N PRO A 310 -2.34 7.23 -17.93
CA PRO A 310 -1.31 6.19 -18.05
C PRO A 310 0.07 6.74 -18.44
N GLU A 311 0.13 7.88 -19.15
CA GLU A 311 1.42 8.50 -19.49
C GLU A 311 2.12 9.10 -18.28
N VAL A 312 1.37 9.59 -17.28
CA VAL A 312 1.93 10.04 -15.99
C VAL A 312 2.72 8.91 -15.36
N TYR A 313 2.15 7.70 -15.37
CA TYR A 313 2.82 6.51 -14.87
C TYR A 313 4.09 6.17 -15.66
N LYS A 314 4.05 6.27 -16.99
CA LYS A 314 5.24 6.04 -17.82
C LYS A 314 6.33 7.08 -17.57
N ARG A 315 5.96 8.34 -17.30
CA ARG A 315 6.92 9.36 -16.86
C ARG A 315 7.56 8.95 -15.53
N PHE A 316 6.76 8.47 -14.57
CA PHE A 316 7.27 7.95 -13.30
C PHE A 316 8.27 6.79 -13.49
N LEU A 317 7.97 5.87 -14.40
CA LEU A 317 8.87 4.78 -14.76
C LEU A 317 10.14 5.22 -15.51
N SER A 318 10.06 6.30 -16.31
CA SER A 318 11.18 6.77 -17.12
C SER A 318 12.27 7.48 -16.33
N PHE A 319 12.05 7.72 -15.03
CA PHE A 319 13.01 8.37 -14.15
C PHE A 319 14.17 7.44 -13.79
N ASN A 320 15.09 7.28 -14.74
CA ASN A 320 16.30 6.48 -14.66
C ASN A 320 17.40 7.23 -13.87
N GLY A 321 17.10 7.62 -12.62
CA GLY A 321 18.06 8.27 -11.71
C GLY A 321 18.23 9.80 -11.84
N GLN A 322 17.51 10.47 -12.75
CA GLN A 322 17.50 11.94 -12.88
C GLN A 322 16.09 12.51 -12.64
N LEU A 323 15.54 12.22 -11.47
CA LEU A 323 14.18 12.61 -11.12
C LEU A 323 14.11 14.12 -10.86
N ASP A 324 13.42 14.85 -11.75
CA ASP A 324 12.88 16.17 -11.41
C ASP A 324 11.71 15.96 -10.44
N LEU A 325 12.06 15.83 -9.16
CA LEU A 325 11.13 15.60 -8.06
C LEU A 325 10.04 16.67 -7.98
N ALA A 326 10.32 17.90 -8.43
CA ALA A 326 9.35 18.98 -8.45
C ALA A 326 8.25 18.70 -9.48
N LYS A 327 8.62 18.37 -10.73
CA LYS A 327 7.66 17.99 -11.78
C LYS A 327 6.89 16.72 -11.42
N ALA A 328 7.57 15.70 -10.91
CA ALA A 328 6.93 14.46 -10.50
C ALA A 328 5.87 14.70 -9.41
N ARG A 329 6.17 15.58 -8.44
CA ARG A 329 5.23 15.95 -7.38
C ARG A 329 4.00 16.71 -7.90
N VAL A 330 4.16 17.55 -8.91
CA VAL A 330 3.02 18.22 -9.58
C VAL A 330 2.08 17.18 -10.19
N GLU A 331 2.62 16.19 -10.89
CA GLU A 331 1.86 15.10 -11.50
C GLU A 331 1.19 14.19 -10.45
N GLN A 332 1.87 13.87 -9.35
CA GLN A 332 1.26 13.15 -8.22
C GLN A 332 0.10 13.94 -7.62
N ASN A 333 0.25 15.26 -7.46
CA ASN A 333 -0.83 16.12 -6.98
C ASN A 333 -2.01 16.16 -7.96
N ARG A 334 -1.76 16.06 -9.27
CA ARG A 334 -2.80 15.97 -10.30
C ARG A 334 -3.61 14.70 -10.13
N LEU A 335 -2.94 13.55 -10.02
CA LEU A 335 -3.59 12.26 -9.76
C LEU A 335 -4.42 12.29 -8.48
N ILE A 336 -3.91 12.88 -7.40
CA ILE A 336 -4.66 13.03 -6.14
C ILE A 336 -5.90 13.89 -6.36
N ALA A 337 -5.77 15.04 -7.03
CA ALA A 337 -6.88 15.96 -7.25
C ALA A 337 -7.99 15.32 -8.12
N GLU A 338 -7.63 14.66 -9.21
CA GLU A 338 -8.57 13.94 -10.06
C GLU A 338 -9.25 12.78 -9.32
N ASN A 339 -8.49 11.98 -8.56
CA ASN A 339 -9.06 10.90 -7.74
C ASN A 339 -10.04 11.43 -6.69
N THR A 340 -9.72 12.55 -6.03
CA THR A 340 -10.64 13.20 -5.07
C THR A 340 -11.90 13.72 -5.76
N ALA A 341 -11.76 14.36 -6.93
CA ALA A 341 -12.89 14.84 -7.71
C ALA A 341 -13.82 13.70 -8.13
N ILE A 342 -13.25 12.60 -8.64
CA ILE A 342 -13.99 11.40 -9.01
C ILE A 342 -14.73 10.84 -7.79
N LYS A 343 -14.06 10.68 -6.64
CA LYS A 343 -14.68 10.11 -5.43
C LYS A 343 -15.69 11.01 -4.73
N SER A 344 -15.78 12.30 -5.09
CA SER A 344 -16.61 13.30 -4.40
C SER A 344 -18.11 13.02 -4.37
N THR A 345 -18.63 12.16 -5.27
CA THR A 345 -20.08 11.85 -5.32
C THR A 345 -20.50 10.65 -4.46
N GLY A 346 -19.56 10.03 -3.73
CA GLY A 346 -19.84 8.94 -2.78
C GLY A 346 -19.93 7.54 -3.40
N ASN A 347 -20.06 7.39 -4.73
CA ASN A 347 -19.96 6.10 -5.41
C ASN A 347 -18.77 6.08 -6.40
N PRO A 348 -17.63 5.46 -6.04
CA PRO A 348 -16.40 5.53 -6.83
C PRO A 348 -16.51 4.85 -8.20
N ILE A 349 -17.29 3.78 -8.34
CA ILE A 349 -17.41 3.04 -9.60
C ILE A 349 -18.25 3.83 -10.59
N LEU A 350 -19.40 4.33 -10.13
CA LEU A 350 -20.30 5.20 -10.89
C LEU A 350 -19.55 6.41 -11.45
N THR A 351 -18.75 7.07 -10.61
CA THR A 351 -18.02 8.28 -10.99
C THR A 351 -16.91 8.03 -11.98
N VAL A 352 -16.21 6.89 -11.89
CA VAL A 352 -15.19 6.52 -12.88
C VAL A 352 -15.86 6.28 -14.24
N LYS A 353 -17.02 5.60 -14.29
CA LYS A 353 -17.77 5.44 -15.55
C LYS A 353 -18.21 6.79 -16.14
N LEU A 354 -18.74 7.67 -15.29
CA LEU A 354 -19.16 9.00 -15.72
C LEU A 354 -17.99 9.82 -16.26
N ALA A 355 -16.87 9.88 -15.53
CA ALA A 355 -15.66 10.56 -15.96
C ALA A 355 -15.08 9.96 -17.25
N PHE A 356 -15.12 8.62 -17.37
CA PHE A 356 -14.70 7.91 -18.57
C PHE A 356 -15.55 8.32 -19.77
N ASN A 357 -16.88 8.14 -19.69
CA ASN A 357 -17.80 8.48 -20.77
C ASN A 357 -17.70 9.95 -21.17
N GLU A 358 -17.57 10.87 -20.21
CA GLU A 358 -17.40 12.29 -20.49
C GLU A 358 -16.14 12.55 -21.34
N LYS A 359 -15.01 11.92 -20.97
CA LYS A 359 -13.73 12.12 -21.65
C LYS A 359 -13.60 11.37 -22.97
N VAL A 360 -14.30 10.24 -23.16
CA VAL A 360 -14.16 9.38 -24.35
C VAL A 360 -15.36 9.41 -25.30
N LYS A 361 -16.42 10.20 -25.02
CA LYS A 361 -17.65 10.28 -25.83
C LYS A 361 -17.38 10.46 -27.33
N HIS A 362 -16.36 11.23 -27.68
CA HIS A 362 -15.95 11.52 -29.06
C HIS A 362 -15.42 10.30 -29.83
N LEU A 363 -15.08 9.21 -29.13
CA LEU A 363 -14.56 7.96 -29.71
C LEU A 363 -15.65 6.92 -29.99
N GLY A 364 -16.92 7.22 -29.69
CA GLY A 364 -18.04 6.30 -29.90
C GLY A 364 -18.04 5.09 -28.97
N ILE A 365 -17.27 5.14 -27.88
CA ILE A 365 -17.30 4.15 -26.79
C ILE A 365 -18.36 4.60 -25.81
N ASP A 366 -19.41 3.80 -25.62
CA ASP A 366 -20.44 4.08 -24.62
C ASP A 366 -20.47 2.97 -23.58
N VAL A 367 -19.93 3.27 -22.39
CA VAL A 367 -20.10 2.41 -21.21
C VAL A 367 -21.33 2.93 -20.50
N VAL A 368 -22.53 2.50 -20.93
CA VAL A 368 -23.77 2.99 -20.31
C VAL A 368 -23.68 2.83 -18.81
N VAL A 369 -23.99 3.92 -18.11
CA VAL A 369 -23.88 4.01 -16.66
C VAL A 369 -25.06 3.28 -16.02
N TYR A 370 -24.96 1.95 -16.06
CA TYR A 370 -25.77 1.06 -15.24
C TYR A 370 -24.88 0.58 -14.09
N CYS A 371 -25.38 0.69 -12.86
CA CYS A 371 -24.76 0.11 -11.68
C CYS A 371 -25.82 -0.72 -10.97
N LEU A 372 -25.76 -2.04 -11.10
CA LEU A 372 -26.80 -2.96 -10.63
C LEU A 372 -26.99 -2.93 -9.10
N THR A 373 -25.99 -2.47 -8.34
CA THR A 373 -26.07 -2.42 -6.87
C THR A 373 -26.91 -1.27 -6.34
N TYR A 374 -27.20 -0.25 -7.14
CA TYR A 374 -27.92 0.92 -6.69
C TYR A 374 -29.00 1.28 -7.71
N ILE A 375 -30.26 1.29 -7.30
CA ILE A 375 -31.31 2.01 -8.03
C ILE A 375 -30.94 3.50 -7.92
N ILE A 376 -30.09 4.00 -8.82
CA ILE A 376 -29.53 5.34 -8.71
C ILE A 376 -30.62 6.36 -9.09
N ARG A 377 -31.21 6.99 -8.08
CA ARG A 377 -32.20 8.08 -8.24
C ARG A 377 -31.61 9.40 -8.79
N ASN A 378 -30.29 9.49 -9.06
CA ASN A 378 -29.63 10.77 -9.35
C ASN A 378 -28.37 10.70 -10.26
N VAL A 379 -28.37 9.86 -11.31
CA VAL A 379 -27.21 9.72 -12.24
C VAL A 379 -26.82 11.07 -12.86
N GLU A 380 -27.82 11.87 -13.25
CA GLU A 380 -27.61 13.15 -13.92
C GLU A 380 -26.98 14.22 -13.01
N SER A 381 -27.33 14.25 -11.72
CA SER A 381 -26.70 15.18 -10.77
C SER A 381 -25.24 14.82 -10.51
N SER A 382 -24.94 13.52 -10.38
CA SER A 382 -23.56 13.05 -10.21
C SER A 382 -22.72 13.31 -11.45
N ALA A 383 -23.28 13.12 -12.65
CA ALA A 383 -22.63 13.46 -13.91
C ALA A 383 -22.27 14.96 -13.98
N ARG A 384 -23.23 15.83 -13.63
CA ARG A 384 -23.01 17.28 -13.58
C ARG A 384 -21.93 17.67 -12.57
N LEU A 385 -21.90 17.02 -11.40
CA LEU A 385 -20.89 17.30 -10.39
C LEU A 385 -19.50 16.87 -10.83
N VAL A 386 -19.34 15.65 -11.36
CA VAL A 386 -18.07 15.15 -11.90
C VAL A 386 -17.55 16.05 -13.01
N SER A 387 -18.41 16.40 -13.98
CA SER A 387 -18.06 17.30 -15.08
C SER A 387 -17.58 18.67 -14.60
N ARG A 388 -18.28 19.26 -13.63
CA ARG A 388 -17.87 20.54 -13.01
C ARG A 388 -16.52 20.43 -12.32
N CYS A 389 -16.29 19.36 -11.55
CA CYS A 389 -15.04 19.16 -10.85
C CYS A 389 -13.87 18.95 -11.82
N LEU A 390 -14.06 18.15 -12.88
CA LEU A 390 -13.03 17.90 -13.89
C LEU A 390 -12.70 19.17 -14.67
N LYS A 391 -13.71 19.92 -15.11
CA LYS A 391 -13.53 21.21 -15.80
C LYS A 391 -12.81 22.23 -14.91
N TYR A 392 -13.19 22.32 -13.63
CA TYR A 392 -12.50 23.19 -12.68
C TYR A 392 -11.03 22.82 -12.52
N LEU A 393 -10.71 21.53 -12.47
CA LEU A 393 -9.31 21.08 -12.42
C LEU A 393 -8.57 21.47 -13.71
N GLU A 394 -9.13 21.23 -14.89
CA GLU A 394 -8.52 21.61 -16.17
C GLU A 394 -8.24 23.13 -16.26
N GLU A 395 -9.14 23.96 -15.73
CA GLU A 395 -9.03 25.43 -15.76
C GLU A 395 -8.09 26.00 -14.68
N ASN A 396 -7.88 25.31 -13.55
CA ASN A 396 -7.20 25.86 -12.36
C ASN A 396 -5.98 25.06 -11.89
N PHE A 397 -5.52 24.04 -12.63
CA PHE A 397 -4.39 23.21 -12.18
C PHE A 397 -3.01 23.90 -12.22
N ILE A 398 -2.94 25.17 -12.65
CA ILE A 398 -1.75 26.00 -12.53
C ILE A 398 -2.18 27.36 -12.00
N GLU A 399 -2.18 27.53 -10.67
CA GLU A 399 -1.81 28.77 -9.99
C GLU A 399 -2.10 28.68 -8.49
N THR A 400 -1.06 28.84 -7.67
CA THR A 400 -1.19 29.72 -6.49
C THR A 400 0.18 30.24 -6.12
N CYS A 401 0.44 31.45 -6.63
CA CYS A 401 1.61 32.27 -6.35
C CYS A 401 1.57 32.86 -4.95
N PHE A 402 2.77 33.06 -4.42
CA PHE A 402 3.12 33.76 -3.19
C PHE A 402 2.78 35.25 -3.29
N THR A 403 2.28 35.82 -2.19
CA THR A 403 2.44 37.27 -1.91
C THR A 403 2.78 37.44 -0.43
N ASN A 404 3.95 38.03 -0.15
CA ASN A 404 4.36 38.44 1.19
C ASN A 404 4.08 39.94 1.33
N PHE A 405 3.26 40.33 2.31
CA PHE A 405 3.17 41.70 2.80
C PHE A 405 4.08 41.85 4.03
N THR A 406 4.97 42.84 3.98
CA THR A 406 5.90 43.18 5.07
C THR A 406 5.26 44.18 6.01
N THR A 407 4.67 43.67 7.10
CA THR A 407 4.41 44.43 8.33
C THR A 407 5.44 44.02 9.40
N LYS A 408 5.72 44.91 10.37
CA LYS A 408 6.57 44.58 11.53
C LYS A 408 5.97 43.36 12.26
N MET A 409 6.64 42.21 12.14
CA MET A 409 6.19 40.95 12.74
C MET A 409 6.33 40.98 14.26
N SER A 410 5.31 40.49 14.98
CA SER A 410 5.37 40.30 16.43
C SER A 410 6.43 39.26 16.82
N VAL A 411 6.85 39.22 18.09
CA VAL A 411 7.82 38.21 18.58
C VAL A 411 7.31 36.79 18.34
N LEU A 412 6.01 36.55 18.56
CA LEU A 412 5.37 35.27 18.26
C LEU A 412 5.51 34.90 16.79
N GLU A 413 5.18 35.83 15.88
CA GLU A 413 5.22 35.57 14.44
C GLU A 413 6.66 35.34 13.93
N GLN A 414 7.65 36.04 14.50
CA GLN A 414 9.07 35.79 14.19
C GLN A 414 9.49 34.37 14.60
N ARG A 415 9.10 33.92 15.80
CA ARG A 415 9.39 32.56 16.28
C ARG A 415 8.63 31.49 15.48
N LYS A 416 7.37 31.74 15.12
CA LYS A 416 6.60 30.85 14.23
C LYS A 416 7.27 30.72 12.87
N GLN A 417 7.73 31.83 12.30
CA GLN A 417 8.46 31.81 11.03
C GLN A 417 9.76 31.01 11.14
N LYS A 418 10.52 31.16 12.22
CA LYS A 418 11.71 30.34 12.51
C LYS A 418 11.37 28.84 12.53
N LEU A 419 10.26 28.46 13.18
CA LEU A 419 9.79 27.08 13.25
C LEU A 419 9.31 26.53 11.91
N LEU A 420 8.55 27.32 11.13
CA LEU A 420 8.07 26.95 9.79
C LEU A 420 9.24 26.73 8.82
N GLN A 421 10.24 27.62 8.88
CA GLN A 421 11.43 27.59 8.02
C GLN A 421 12.48 26.56 8.46
N PHE A 422 12.32 25.93 9.62
CA PHE A 422 13.26 24.93 10.12
C PHE A 422 13.49 23.82 9.10
N LYS A 423 14.77 23.51 8.85
CA LYS A 423 15.22 22.40 8.01
C LYS A 423 16.33 21.67 8.76
N GLY A 424 16.27 20.34 8.75
CA GLY A 424 17.29 19.50 9.38
C GLY A 424 16.72 18.57 10.46
N ALA A 425 17.63 17.88 11.15
CA ALA A 425 17.27 16.91 12.18
C ALA A 425 17.05 17.58 13.54
N MET A 426 16.02 17.15 14.27
CA MET A 426 15.79 17.55 15.65
C MET A 426 15.94 16.33 16.56
N ALA A 427 16.94 16.34 17.44
CA ALA A 427 17.17 15.23 18.35
C ALA A 427 16.18 15.28 19.52
N ALA A 428 15.43 14.19 19.73
CA ALA A 428 14.74 13.97 21.00
C ALA A 428 15.79 13.56 22.05
N VAL A 429 16.14 14.47 22.95
CA VAL A 429 17.27 14.31 23.85
C VAL A 429 16.90 13.51 25.10
N ILE A 430 17.85 12.72 25.59
CA ILE A 430 17.72 11.96 26.84
C ILE A 430 17.98 12.86 28.06
N THR A 431 17.44 12.46 29.21
CA THR A 431 17.73 13.12 30.49
C THR A 431 18.93 12.46 31.16
N PRO A 432 20.02 13.19 31.45
CA PRO A 432 21.15 12.63 32.18
C PRO A 432 20.80 12.43 33.66
N TYR A 433 21.17 11.27 34.20
CA TYR A 433 21.04 10.94 35.63
C TYR A 433 22.40 10.57 36.21
N ASP A 434 22.61 10.90 37.48
CA ASP A 434 23.75 10.41 38.24
C ASP A 434 23.53 8.95 38.70
N LYS A 435 24.56 8.36 39.30
CA LYS A 435 24.53 6.98 39.81
C LYS A 435 23.48 6.73 40.90
N ASN A 436 22.89 7.78 41.48
CA ASN A 436 21.84 7.71 42.50
C ASN A 436 20.45 7.99 41.92
N GLY A 437 20.33 8.18 40.60
CA GLY A 437 19.07 8.47 39.92
C GLY A 437 18.61 9.93 40.05
N LYS A 438 19.48 10.85 40.47
CA LYS A 438 19.18 12.30 40.45
C LYS A 438 19.53 12.87 39.08
N VAL A 439 18.74 13.82 38.56
CA VAL A 439 19.09 14.56 37.35
C VAL A 439 20.50 15.17 37.45
N ASP A 440 21.35 14.86 36.47
CA ASP A 440 22.71 15.40 36.36
C ASP A 440 22.80 16.46 35.27
N VAL A 441 22.48 17.70 35.64
CA VAL A 441 22.55 18.84 34.70
C VAL A 441 23.96 19.19 34.25
N SER A 442 25.01 18.68 34.91
CA SER A 442 26.40 18.98 34.56
C SER A 442 26.80 18.40 33.20
N GLN A 443 26.15 17.31 32.77
CA GLN A 443 26.41 16.66 31.48
C GLN A 443 25.84 17.42 30.27
N ILE A 444 24.87 18.31 30.49
CA ILE A 444 24.12 18.96 29.40
C ILE A 444 25.04 19.80 28.50
N GLY A 445 26.06 20.46 29.05
CA GLY A 445 27.01 21.24 28.26
C GLY A 445 27.80 20.38 27.25
N ALA A 446 28.34 19.25 27.72
CA ALA A 446 29.04 18.29 26.85
C ALA A 446 28.08 17.68 25.81
N TYR A 447 26.83 17.41 26.22
CA TYR A 447 25.82 16.86 25.33
C TYR A 447 25.41 17.84 24.22
N VAL A 448 25.18 19.12 24.54
CA VAL A 448 24.92 20.17 23.54
C VAL A 448 26.07 20.27 22.56
N LYS A 449 27.32 20.26 23.04
CA LYS A 449 28.50 20.29 22.17
C LYS A 449 28.51 19.09 21.21
N TYR A 450 28.28 17.89 21.72
CA TYR A 450 28.21 16.68 20.91
C TYR A 450 27.13 16.77 19.83
N LEU A 451 25.91 17.23 20.16
CA LEU A 451 24.81 17.37 19.20
C LEU A 451 25.15 18.37 18.08
N VAL A 452 25.84 19.46 18.40
CA VAL A 452 26.35 20.41 17.40
C VAL A 452 27.41 19.74 16.52
N ASP A 453 28.36 19.02 17.12
CA ASP A 453 29.46 18.36 16.38
C ASP A 453 28.96 17.32 15.38
N ILE A 454 27.87 16.58 15.69
CA ILE A 454 27.27 15.60 14.78
C ILE A 454 26.27 16.20 13.77
N GLY A 455 26.10 17.53 13.76
CA GLY A 455 25.30 18.24 12.77
C GLY A 455 23.79 18.23 13.00
N VAL A 456 23.31 17.98 14.24
CA VAL A 456 21.90 18.15 14.58
C VAL A 456 21.51 19.64 14.52
N ASN A 457 20.27 19.94 14.12
CA ASN A 457 19.80 21.32 13.90
C ASN A 457 18.84 21.80 14.99
N GLY A 458 18.28 20.90 15.80
CA GLY A 458 17.40 21.25 16.91
C GLY A 458 17.36 20.19 18.00
N VAL A 459 16.81 20.55 19.15
CA VAL A 459 16.62 19.65 20.29
C VAL A 459 15.17 19.71 20.76
N TYR A 460 14.60 18.52 20.98
CA TYR A 460 13.31 18.32 21.61
C TYR A 460 13.53 17.78 23.01
N ILE A 461 13.35 18.62 24.01
CA ILE A 461 13.73 18.36 25.40
C ILE A 461 12.54 17.85 26.20
N ILE A 462 12.81 16.85 27.04
CA ILE A 462 11.87 16.19 27.98
C ILE A 462 10.59 15.65 27.32
N GLY A 463 10.73 15.07 26.13
CA GLY A 463 9.71 14.23 25.49
C GLY A 463 9.58 12.85 26.13
N THR A 464 9.04 11.89 25.38
CA THR A 464 9.00 10.48 25.80
C THR A 464 10.42 9.93 26.00
N THR A 465 11.32 10.16 25.05
CA THR A 465 12.75 9.79 25.12
C THR A 465 13.51 10.48 26.25
N GLY A 466 13.11 11.72 26.57
CA GLY A 466 13.67 12.49 27.68
C GLY A 466 12.98 12.21 29.01
N GLU A 467 12.12 11.19 29.08
CA GLU A 467 11.45 10.74 30.31
C GLU A 467 10.64 11.84 31.02
N GLY A 468 10.08 12.77 30.25
CA GLY A 468 9.43 13.98 30.78
C GLY A 468 8.39 13.70 31.87
N TYR A 469 7.57 12.66 31.69
CA TYR A 469 6.52 12.29 32.65
C TYR A 469 7.05 11.64 33.95
N ASN A 470 8.29 11.19 33.98
CA ASN A 470 8.93 10.60 35.17
C ASN A 470 9.66 11.64 36.02
N LEU A 471 9.70 12.89 35.58
CA LEU A 471 10.36 13.99 36.26
C LEU A 471 9.37 14.81 37.08
N THR A 472 9.79 15.22 38.28
CA THR A 472 9.10 16.23 39.08
C THR A 472 9.13 17.59 38.39
N ASN A 473 8.18 18.49 38.71
CA ASN A 473 8.19 19.83 38.13
C ASN A 473 9.46 20.62 38.47
N ALA A 474 10.05 20.40 39.66
CA ALA A 474 11.30 21.02 40.07
C ALA A 474 12.48 20.58 39.18
N GLU A 475 12.61 19.28 38.91
CA GLU A 475 13.64 18.74 38.01
C GLU A 475 13.46 19.25 36.58
N ARG A 476 12.22 19.37 36.10
CA ARG A 476 11.94 19.93 34.77
C ARG A 476 12.38 21.39 34.66
N VAL A 477 12.15 22.20 35.70
CA VAL A 477 12.64 23.58 35.76
C VAL A 477 14.17 23.63 35.82
N GLU A 478 14.81 22.75 36.58
CA GLU A 478 16.27 22.62 36.65
C GLU A 478 16.86 22.31 35.27
N LEU A 479 16.27 21.34 34.56
CA LEU A 479 16.62 20.98 33.18
C LEU A 479 16.41 22.14 32.22
N ALA A 480 15.28 22.84 32.28
CA ALA A 480 15.00 23.98 31.40
C ALA A 480 16.08 25.06 31.51
N ARG A 481 16.48 25.40 32.75
CA ARG A 481 17.55 26.38 33.01
C ARG A 481 18.89 25.89 32.48
N ALA A 482 19.26 24.64 32.77
CA ALA A 482 20.54 24.08 32.36
C ALA A 482 20.67 23.96 30.82
N TRP A 483 19.61 23.51 30.13
CA TRP A 483 19.57 23.47 28.67
C TRP A 483 19.71 24.86 28.07
N ARG A 484 18.96 25.85 28.57
CA ARG A 484 19.08 27.22 28.06
C ARG A 484 20.49 27.78 28.26
N GLN A 485 21.06 27.61 29.46
CA GLN A 485 22.42 28.05 29.78
C GLN A 485 23.45 27.40 28.87
N ALA A 486 23.36 26.09 28.62
CA ALA A 486 24.28 25.37 27.75
C ALA A 486 24.18 25.85 26.29
N LEU A 487 22.95 26.00 25.77
CA LEU A 487 22.74 26.49 24.41
C LEU A 487 23.32 27.90 24.20
N ASP A 488 23.17 28.79 25.18
CA ASP A 488 23.70 30.15 25.12
C ASP A 488 25.23 30.19 25.22
N LYS A 489 25.79 29.43 26.18
CA LYS A 489 27.24 29.33 26.39
C LYS A 489 27.96 28.85 25.13
N HIS A 490 27.38 27.88 24.43
CA HIS A 490 27.96 27.31 23.22
C HIS A 490 27.58 28.08 21.94
N ARG A 491 26.75 29.14 22.05
CA ARG A 491 26.12 29.81 20.90
C ARG A 491 25.55 28.78 19.91
N ALA A 492 24.97 27.71 20.45
CA ALA A 492 24.57 26.56 19.67
C ALA A 492 23.42 26.98 18.74
N PRO A 493 23.55 26.82 17.41
CA PRO A 493 22.52 27.23 16.45
C PRO A 493 21.36 26.22 16.40
N LEU A 494 20.99 25.64 17.54
CA LEU A 494 19.97 24.61 17.67
C LEU A 494 18.62 25.26 17.93
N LEU A 495 17.59 24.86 17.17
CA LEU A 495 16.21 25.18 17.51
C LEU A 495 15.80 24.39 18.76
N ALA A 496 15.40 25.08 19.83
CA ALA A 496 15.12 24.45 21.12
C ALA A 496 13.61 24.38 21.41
N VAL A 497 13.06 23.17 21.43
CA VAL A 497 11.67 22.89 21.82
C VAL A 497 11.66 22.20 23.17
N PHE A 498 10.86 22.70 24.11
CA PHE A 498 10.75 22.11 25.44
C PHE A 498 9.32 21.62 25.68
N ASN A 499 9.17 20.33 26.03
CA ASN A 499 7.86 19.76 26.31
C ASN A 499 7.36 20.18 27.69
N VAL A 500 6.17 20.77 27.78
CA VAL A 500 5.60 21.32 29.03
C VAL A 500 4.44 20.50 29.59
N SER A 501 4.23 19.29 29.04
CA SER A 501 3.07 18.46 29.36
C SER A 501 3.10 17.90 30.77
N SER A 502 2.00 18.04 31.52
CA SER A 502 1.76 17.34 32.79
C SER A 502 0.28 16.96 32.92
N ASN A 503 0.00 15.89 33.67
CA ASN A 503 -1.37 15.58 34.10
C ASN A 503 -1.90 16.58 35.15
N CYS A 504 -1.01 17.39 35.74
CA CYS A 504 -1.38 18.57 36.52
C CYS A 504 -1.34 19.81 35.62
N TRP A 505 -2.51 20.37 35.31
CA TRP A 505 -2.60 21.54 34.42
C TRP A 505 -1.81 22.74 34.96
N ARG A 506 -1.78 22.96 36.28
CA ARG A 506 -1.03 24.05 36.92
C ARG A 506 0.46 23.96 36.64
N GLU A 507 1.04 22.76 36.76
CA GLU A 507 2.45 22.52 36.43
C GLU A 507 2.74 22.83 34.96
N SER A 508 1.83 22.45 34.05
CA SER A 508 1.98 22.76 32.63
C SER A 508 2.01 24.26 32.39
N LEU A 509 1.18 25.04 33.09
CA LEU A 509 1.17 26.50 32.98
C LEU A 509 2.44 27.13 33.56
N ASP A 510 2.87 26.69 34.74
CA ASP A 510 4.05 27.22 35.42
C ASP A 510 5.32 26.94 34.61
N LEU A 511 5.44 25.73 34.08
CA LEU A 511 6.55 25.34 33.21
C LEU A 511 6.51 26.10 31.87
N SER A 512 5.32 26.33 31.29
CA SER A 512 5.17 27.16 30.08
C SER A 512 5.69 28.58 30.27
N ARG A 513 5.35 29.23 31.40
CA ARG A 513 5.83 30.58 31.73
C ARG A 513 7.35 30.59 31.90
N GLU A 514 7.90 29.61 32.60
CA GLU A 514 9.35 29.54 32.83
C GLU A 514 10.12 29.29 31.53
N VAL A 515 9.61 28.40 30.66
CA VAL A 515 10.21 28.12 29.35
C VAL A 515 10.13 29.33 28.41
N GLU A 516 9.02 30.09 28.42
CA GLU A 516 8.94 31.36 27.70
C GLU A 516 9.96 32.37 28.24
N ARG A 517 10.04 32.53 29.56
CA ARG A 517 10.96 33.45 30.24
C ARG A 517 12.42 33.13 29.91
N LEU A 518 12.75 31.85 29.79
CA LEU A 518 14.07 31.38 29.37
C LEU A 518 14.31 31.56 27.87
N GLY A 519 13.29 31.84 27.06
CA GLY A 519 13.47 32.18 25.65
C GLY A 519 13.68 30.98 24.74
N PHE A 520 13.04 29.84 25.05
CA PHE A 520 12.97 28.70 24.11
C PHE A 520 12.22 29.08 22.83
N ASP A 521 12.51 28.36 21.73
CA ASP A 521 11.96 28.66 20.41
C ASP A 521 10.51 28.21 20.25
N ALA A 522 10.13 27.14 20.95
CA ALA A 522 8.76 26.66 21.04
C ALA A 522 8.56 25.88 22.36
N ILE A 523 7.31 25.82 22.80
CA ILE A 523 6.86 24.84 23.79
C ILE A 523 6.17 23.68 23.05
N ALA A 524 6.26 22.47 23.60
CA ALA A 524 5.52 21.32 23.10
C ALA A 524 4.52 20.79 24.12
N VAL A 525 3.38 20.29 23.65
CA VAL A 525 2.34 19.75 24.53
C VAL A 525 1.77 18.45 23.93
N LEU A 526 1.68 17.41 24.76
CA LEU A 526 0.89 16.22 24.49
C LEU A 526 -0.58 16.53 24.81
N PRO A 527 -1.52 15.81 24.18
CA PRO A 527 -2.90 15.85 24.64
C PRO A 527 -2.99 15.37 26.10
N PRO A 528 -4.03 15.79 26.85
CA PRO A 528 -4.36 15.16 28.13
C PRO A 528 -4.50 13.65 27.95
N ILE A 529 -3.67 12.87 28.63
CA ILE A 529 -3.59 11.41 28.44
C ILE A 529 -4.55 10.62 29.33
N TYR A 530 -4.91 11.16 30.50
CA TYR A 530 -5.85 10.51 31.44
C TYR A 530 -7.30 10.99 31.19
N TYR A 531 -7.54 12.30 31.28
CA TYR A 531 -8.83 12.92 30.97
C TYR A 531 -8.85 13.40 29.52
N LYS A 532 -9.05 12.44 28.60
CA LYS A 532 -8.94 12.69 27.16
C LYS A 532 -10.08 13.60 26.66
N PRO A 533 -9.78 14.55 25.76
CA PRO A 533 -10.79 15.28 25.02
C PRO A 533 -11.71 14.33 24.24
N ASN A 534 -13.02 14.59 24.25
CA ASN A 534 -14.00 13.80 23.50
C ASN A 534 -14.45 14.50 22.21
N THR A 535 -14.32 15.82 22.16
CA THR A 535 -14.65 16.67 21.01
C THR A 535 -13.47 17.52 20.56
N VAL A 536 -13.57 18.11 19.38
CA VAL A 536 -12.57 19.06 18.87
C VAL A 536 -12.48 20.29 19.80
N GLU A 537 -13.63 20.76 20.29
CA GLU A 537 -13.73 21.88 21.21
C GLU A 537 -13.02 21.57 22.54
N ASP A 538 -13.25 20.39 23.13
CA ASP A 538 -12.54 19.95 24.34
C ASP A 538 -11.02 19.95 24.12
N TRP A 539 -10.57 19.54 22.93
CA TRP A 539 -9.16 19.48 22.58
C TRP A 539 -8.56 20.88 22.50
N VAL A 540 -9.24 21.82 21.84
CA VAL A 540 -8.81 23.22 21.79
C VAL A 540 -8.81 23.84 23.19
N ASP A 541 -9.84 23.59 23.98
CA ASP A 541 -9.98 24.07 25.35
C ASP A 541 -8.87 23.56 26.28
N ALA A 542 -8.38 22.33 26.05
CA ALA A 542 -7.26 21.78 26.79
C ALA A 542 -5.92 22.47 26.44
N LEU A 543 -5.70 22.83 25.17
CA LEU A 543 -4.44 23.43 24.73
C LEU A 543 -4.36 24.94 24.98
N ARG A 544 -5.50 25.65 24.90
CA ARG A 544 -5.57 27.11 24.94
C ARG A 544 -4.95 27.72 26.22
N PRO A 545 -5.16 27.19 27.44
CA PRO A 545 -4.53 27.73 28.65
C PRO A 545 -3.01 27.63 28.64
N VAL A 546 -2.47 26.51 28.14
CA VAL A 546 -1.01 26.28 28.01
C VAL A 546 -0.42 27.28 27.01
N ALA A 547 -1.05 27.46 25.85
CA ALA A 547 -0.65 28.46 24.87
C ALA A 547 -0.69 29.89 25.42
N LYS A 548 -1.73 30.24 26.18
CA LYS A 548 -1.87 31.56 26.82
C LYS A 548 -0.85 31.83 27.93
N ALA A 549 -0.31 30.79 28.55
CA ALA A 549 0.76 30.93 29.54
C ALA A 549 2.12 31.26 28.91
N ALA A 550 2.26 31.08 27.59
CA ALA A 550 3.45 31.41 26.82
C ALA A 550 3.13 32.27 25.59
N PRO A 551 2.56 33.48 25.75
CA PRO A 551 1.96 34.27 24.66
C PRO A 551 2.86 34.52 23.45
N ASN A 552 4.18 34.64 23.64
CA ASN A 552 5.14 34.90 22.57
C ASN A 552 5.90 33.64 22.10
N THR A 553 5.51 32.46 22.56
CA THR A 553 6.20 31.21 22.23
C THR A 553 5.27 30.31 21.42
N PRO A 554 5.68 29.87 20.22
CA PRO A 554 4.92 28.90 19.43
C PRO A 554 4.65 27.62 20.21
N LEU A 555 3.46 27.07 20.01
CA LEU A 555 3.01 25.79 20.53
C LEU A 555 3.16 24.72 19.45
N LEU A 556 3.88 23.65 19.78
CA LEU A 556 4.01 22.43 19.01
C LEU A 556 3.16 21.33 19.64
N TYR A 557 2.17 20.82 18.92
CA TYR A 557 1.36 19.71 19.40
C TYR A 557 2.08 18.36 19.18
N TYR A 558 2.26 17.57 20.23
CA TYR A 558 2.87 16.25 20.11
C TYR A 558 1.78 15.18 19.95
N HIS A 559 1.58 14.74 18.70
CA HIS A 559 0.65 13.68 18.33
C HIS A 559 1.33 12.32 18.38
N ILE A 560 0.97 11.49 19.37
CA ILE A 560 1.51 10.13 19.55
C ILE A 560 0.43 9.15 20.03
N PRO A 561 -0.48 8.70 19.15
CA PRO A 561 -1.61 7.85 19.54
C PRO A 561 -1.21 6.54 20.22
N SER A 562 -0.05 5.98 19.90
CA SER A 562 0.46 4.75 20.54
C SER A 562 0.72 4.89 22.04
N MET A 563 0.98 6.12 22.53
CA MET A 563 1.24 6.40 23.94
C MET A 563 0.11 7.21 24.60
N ALA A 564 -0.46 8.18 23.87
CA ALA A 564 -1.53 9.04 24.38
C ALA A 564 -2.94 8.45 24.16
N GLY A 565 -3.06 7.42 23.32
CA GLY A 565 -4.32 6.86 22.83
C GLY A 565 -4.95 7.66 21.70
N THR A 566 -6.04 7.13 21.15
CA THR A 566 -6.81 7.73 20.06
C THR A 566 -7.95 8.61 20.56
N PHE A 567 -8.42 9.52 19.71
CA PHE A 567 -9.59 10.37 19.97
C PHE A 567 -10.84 9.85 19.25
N ASN A 568 -12.00 10.32 19.70
CA ASN A 568 -13.30 10.06 19.05
C ASN A 568 -13.63 11.07 17.94
N PHE A 569 -12.67 11.91 17.56
CA PHE A 569 -12.77 12.89 16.48
C PHE A 569 -11.53 12.82 15.58
N ASP A 570 -11.62 13.40 14.38
CA ASP A 570 -10.49 13.46 13.45
C ASP A 570 -9.48 14.53 13.88
N ILE A 571 -8.24 14.12 14.08
CA ILE A 571 -7.13 15.03 14.41
C ILE A 571 -6.87 16.04 13.28
N VAL A 572 -7.16 15.69 12.02
CA VAL A 572 -7.00 16.61 10.88
C VAL A 572 -7.90 17.83 11.05
N ASP A 573 -9.16 17.61 11.45
CA ASP A 573 -10.12 18.70 11.67
C ASP A 573 -9.80 19.47 12.94
N ALA A 574 -9.34 18.79 14.00
CA ALA A 574 -8.92 19.43 15.24
C ALA A 574 -7.72 20.37 15.06
N ILE A 575 -6.74 20.00 14.25
CA ILE A 575 -5.63 20.90 13.88
C ILE A 575 -6.16 22.14 13.15
N GLY A 576 -7.10 21.96 12.22
CA GLY A 576 -7.71 23.08 11.49
C GLY A 576 -8.44 24.07 12.40
N GLU A 577 -9.20 23.58 13.38
CA GLU A 577 -9.85 24.41 14.41
C GLU A 577 -8.83 25.05 15.36
N GLY A 578 -7.85 24.28 15.82
CA GLY A 578 -6.79 24.75 16.70
C GLY A 578 -6.00 25.91 16.11
N ILE A 579 -5.62 25.84 14.83
CA ILE A 579 -4.91 26.92 14.13
C ILE A 579 -5.74 28.21 14.12
N ARG A 580 -7.08 28.10 14.01
CA ARG A 580 -7.98 29.26 14.03
C ARG A 580 -8.13 29.88 15.41
N GLN A 581 -8.15 29.07 16.46
CA GLN A 581 -8.45 29.53 17.83
C GLN A 581 -7.23 29.78 18.72
N ILE A 582 -6.07 29.20 18.40
CA ILE A 582 -4.86 29.24 19.22
C ILE A 582 -3.73 29.88 18.40
N PRO A 583 -3.47 31.19 18.55
CA PRO A 583 -2.47 31.92 17.76
C PRO A 583 -1.06 31.30 17.82
N GLN A 584 -0.71 30.70 18.95
CA GLN A 584 0.58 30.06 19.19
C GLN A 584 0.70 28.71 18.47
N LEU A 585 -0.40 27.99 18.17
CA LEU A 585 -0.35 26.67 17.56
C LEU A 585 0.23 26.75 16.15
N ALA A 586 1.45 26.25 15.98
CA ALA A 586 2.24 26.48 14.78
C ALA A 586 2.93 25.23 14.23
N ALA A 587 3.00 24.16 15.02
CA ALA A 587 3.60 22.92 14.58
C ALA A 587 2.98 21.69 15.25
N MET A 588 3.31 20.53 14.72
CA MET A 588 3.15 19.26 15.42
C MET A 588 4.36 18.35 15.26
N LYS A 589 4.64 17.53 16.27
CA LYS A 589 5.42 16.30 16.12
C LYS A 589 4.43 15.17 15.83
N PHE A 590 4.50 14.61 14.63
CA PHE A 590 3.62 13.56 14.14
C PHE A 590 4.28 12.19 14.31
N THR A 591 3.90 11.48 15.35
CA THR A 591 4.32 10.11 15.68
C THR A 591 3.10 9.18 15.55
N ASP A 592 2.59 9.05 14.33
CA ASP A 592 1.44 8.23 13.91
C ASP A 592 1.82 7.59 12.56
N ASP A 593 1.43 6.35 12.33
CA ASP A 593 1.73 5.59 11.11
C ASP A 593 0.76 5.91 9.96
N ASN A 594 -0.28 6.70 10.23
CA ASN A 594 -1.25 7.12 9.24
C ASN A 594 -0.74 8.26 8.35
N VAL A 595 -0.07 7.88 7.26
CA VAL A 595 0.44 8.83 6.24
C VAL A 595 -0.66 9.67 5.57
N ILE A 596 -1.92 9.20 5.54
CA ILE A 596 -3.03 9.97 4.94
C ILE A 596 -3.31 11.20 5.78
N ARG A 597 -3.44 11.05 7.10
CA ARG A 597 -3.61 12.19 8.01
C ARG A 597 -2.46 13.17 7.90
N PHE A 598 -1.23 12.67 7.81
CA PHE A 598 -0.04 13.49 7.59
C PHE A 598 -0.18 14.34 6.31
N LEU A 599 -0.49 13.69 5.17
CA LEU A 599 -0.62 14.37 3.88
C LEU A 599 -1.80 15.34 3.86
N GLU A 600 -2.90 15.03 4.52
CA GLU A 600 -4.05 15.92 4.62
C GLU A 600 -3.74 17.18 5.42
N ILE A 601 -3.13 17.07 6.60
CA ILE A 601 -2.71 18.23 7.40
C ILE A 601 -1.71 19.06 6.61
N GLN A 602 -0.74 18.41 5.96
CA GLN A 602 0.25 19.09 5.13
C GLN A 602 -0.42 19.82 3.96
N LYS A 603 -1.35 19.19 3.24
CA LYS A 603 -2.08 19.79 2.12
C LYS A 603 -2.91 20.99 2.57
N ARG A 604 -3.63 20.87 3.68
CA ARG A 604 -4.53 21.92 4.19
C ARG A 604 -3.77 23.10 4.80
N HIS A 605 -2.60 22.88 5.44
CA HIS A 605 -1.98 23.86 6.32
C HIS A 605 -0.46 24.12 6.15
N LYS A 606 0.20 23.59 5.10
CA LYS A 606 1.68 23.70 4.91
C LYS A 606 2.29 25.09 5.08
N ASN A 607 1.55 26.16 4.79
CA ASN A 607 2.06 27.54 4.81
C ASN A 607 2.05 28.15 6.22
N VAL A 608 1.24 27.61 7.13
CA VAL A 608 1.00 28.17 8.46
C VAL A 608 1.27 27.16 9.59
N PHE A 609 1.52 25.89 9.25
CA PHE A 609 1.70 24.82 10.21
C PHE A 609 2.83 23.86 9.81
N LYS A 610 3.80 23.64 10.71
CA LYS A 610 4.94 22.74 10.49
C LYS A 610 4.65 21.34 11.01
N ILE A 611 4.93 20.31 10.22
CA ILE A 611 4.93 18.93 10.70
C ILE A 611 6.38 18.44 10.85
N PHE A 612 6.73 17.95 12.04
CA PHE A 612 7.94 17.22 12.34
C PHE A 612 7.60 15.72 12.35
N ILE A 613 8.22 14.96 11.46
CA ILE A 613 8.04 13.50 11.42
C ILE A 613 8.76 12.92 12.64
N GLY A 614 8.04 12.16 13.46
CA GLY A 614 8.58 11.54 14.67
C GLY A 614 8.23 10.06 14.78
N PHE A 615 7.77 9.44 13.70
CA PHE A 615 7.62 8.00 13.55
C PHE A 615 8.77 7.52 12.65
N ASP A 616 9.62 6.62 13.16
CA ASP A 616 10.91 6.29 12.55
C ASP A 616 10.80 5.27 11.40
N GLN A 617 9.74 4.44 11.42
CA GLN A 617 9.43 3.42 10.40
C GLN A 617 8.61 4.03 9.26
#